data_AF-A0A564Z1X9-F1
#
_entry.id   AF-A0A564Z1X9-F1
#
_cell.length_a   1.000
_cell.length_b   1.000
_cell.length_c   1.000
_cell.angle_alpha   90.00
_cell.angle_beta   90.00
_cell.angle_gamma   90.00
#
_symmetry.space_group_name_H-M   'P 1'
#
loop_
_entity.id
_entity.type
_entity.pdbx_description
1 polymer ?
#
loop_
_entity_poly.entity_id
_entity_poly.type
_entity_poly.pdbx_seq_one_letter_code
_entity_poly.pdbx_strand_id
1 'polypeptide(L)'
;TKGNPGSGFVLPQGFVPGQAFGLTDCRKLRLTDVAGSRLVRLVRLRNLWPSARVGWVGAWSEGSSEWLSLPPEDRIKVGLVKGEGEFWMSMEDFLANFDYLDICHVLEPPNKELTISGSKALPLANHTSGGSDSKIARALPSFYGRWVRGVTAGGRPFVRASHWANPQYVVRIPTPDIGEPEGLATVVVALLQADSRPLRHRAPRLLSIGFVLYRWPFARFSLPPGANPPMTRNFFETNSHVASVDFFYDSREVVKRFHLVPGVYLLIPCTYAADQPGEFLLRVLFEQADRTLECAVGGIDVGSIMPQALSDPDPQFEVIIPRIRRLFYEAGGDSMAADAFQLDSIFNTLLNEDHRLPYTMVTTDACRALISMCGDHFTGKLVESQFQGIWNLLRCWSRMFASFDPQRSGFITCLDFRILIEQIVFYSNDNLSLGLYLPHTILARIVHRFADAEWRISYSAFIQIMALLTKAITNFTASCGDGSTIILNLEEVRLLGFQLSMSFSFILC
;
A
#
# COMPACT_ATOMS: atom_id res chain seq x y z
N THR A 1 -16.18 -17.92 16.36
CA THR A 1 -16.23 -18.92 17.45
C THR A 1 -16.79 -20.23 16.91
N LYS A 2 -15.95 -21.22 16.60
CA LYS A 2 -16.43 -22.58 16.31
C LYS A 2 -16.63 -23.28 17.66
N GLY A 3 -17.76 -23.03 18.30
CA GLY A 3 -18.18 -23.82 19.45
C GLY A 3 -18.59 -25.20 18.97
N ASN A 4 -18.03 -26.25 19.57
CA ASN A 4 -18.62 -27.58 19.48
C ASN A 4 -20.07 -27.48 19.96
N PRO A 5 -21.07 -27.93 19.19
CA PRO A 5 -22.43 -27.99 19.67
C PRO A 5 -22.51 -29.12 20.70
N GLY A 6 -22.18 -28.82 21.96
CA GLY A 6 -22.71 -29.59 23.07
C GLY A 6 -24.24 -29.53 22.98
N SER A 7 -24.93 -30.58 23.44
CA SER A 7 -26.40 -30.68 23.47
C SER A 7 -27.01 -29.38 24.00
N GLY A 8 -27.42 -28.50 23.08
CA GLY A 8 -27.61 -27.07 23.35
C GLY A 8 -28.92 -26.82 24.08
N PHE A 9 -28.86 -25.98 25.12
CA PHE A 9 -30.03 -25.39 25.76
C PHE A 9 -30.77 -24.54 24.72
N VAL A 10 -31.96 -25.00 24.30
CA VAL A 10 -32.86 -24.23 23.44
C VAL A 10 -33.49 -23.14 24.29
N LEU A 11 -33.31 -21.88 23.91
CA LEU A 11 -33.98 -20.74 24.53
C LEU A 11 -35.51 -20.89 24.40
N PRO A 12 -36.31 -20.37 25.34
CA PRO A 12 -37.78 -20.44 25.28
C PRO A 12 -38.38 -19.94 23.96
N GLN A 13 -37.69 -19.02 23.29
CA GLN A 13 -38.07 -18.43 22.01
C GLN A 13 -37.82 -19.37 20.80
N GLY A 14 -37.17 -20.52 21.02
CA GLY A 14 -36.85 -21.49 19.99
C GLY A 14 -35.53 -21.21 19.27
N PHE A 15 -34.49 -20.77 19.98
CA PHE A 15 -33.14 -20.56 19.42
C PHE A 15 -32.06 -21.30 20.19
N VAL A 16 -31.01 -21.71 19.51
CA VAL A 16 -29.78 -22.21 20.14
C VAL A 16 -28.71 -21.11 20.05
N PRO A 17 -28.16 -20.65 21.18
CA PRO A 17 -27.10 -19.63 21.18
C PRO A 17 -25.89 -20.05 20.33
N GLY A 18 -25.36 -19.11 19.55
CA GLY A 18 -24.19 -19.33 18.68
C GLY A 18 -24.48 -20.01 17.34
N GLN A 19 -25.74 -20.29 17.02
CA GLN A 19 -26.17 -20.76 15.70
C GLN A 19 -26.38 -19.58 14.74
N ALA A 20 -25.95 -19.70 13.49
CA ALA A 20 -26.19 -18.66 12.49
C ALA A 20 -27.51 -18.88 11.73
N PHE A 21 -28.07 -17.79 11.21
CA PHE A 21 -29.28 -17.81 10.41
C PHE A 21 -29.05 -16.96 9.17
N GLY A 22 -29.61 -17.36 8.04
CA GLY A 22 -29.58 -16.57 6.81
C GLY A 22 -30.72 -15.57 6.77
N LEU A 23 -30.43 -14.27 6.62
CA LEU A 23 -31.43 -13.25 6.34
C LEU A 23 -31.80 -13.29 4.86
N THR A 24 -33.06 -13.59 4.55
CA THR A 24 -33.52 -13.87 3.17
C THR A 24 -34.50 -12.84 2.61
N ASP A 25 -35.18 -12.07 3.46
CA ASP A 25 -36.10 -11.02 3.04
C ASP A 25 -36.31 -10.00 4.17
N CYS A 26 -36.66 -8.76 3.81
CA CYS A 26 -36.97 -7.66 4.73
C CYS A 26 -38.10 -6.84 4.12
N ARG A 27 -39.24 -6.72 4.82
CA ARG A 27 -40.43 -6.05 4.29
C ARG A 27 -41.05 -5.09 5.29
N LYS A 28 -41.61 -4.00 4.76
CA LYS A 28 -42.45 -3.07 5.51
C LYS A 28 -43.89 -3.27 5.06
N LEU A 29 -44.74 -3.69 5.99
CA LEU A 29 -46.15 -4.00 5.74
C LEU A 29 -47.05 -3.04 6.52
N ARG A 30 -48.24 -2.82 5.98
CA ARG A 30 -49.27 -2.03 6.65
C ARG A 30 -50.28 -2.98 7.28
N LEU A 31 -50.37 -2.96 8.60
CA LEU A 31 -51.41 -3.64 9.34
C LEU A 31 -52.63 -2.74 9.43
N THR A 32 -53.79 -3.38 9.39
CA THR A 32 -55.10 -2.75 9.60
C THR A 32 -55.79 -3.57 10.67
N ASP A 33 -55.84 -3.02 11.87
CA ASP A 33 -56.56 -3.61 13.00
C ASP A 33 -57.72 -2.69 13.41
N VAL A 34 -58.45 -3.10 14.46
CA VAL A 34 -59.60 -2.35 14.99
C VAL A 34 -59.19 -0.99 15.58
N ALA A 35 -57.91 -0.81 15.91
CA ALA A 35 -57.34 0.40 16.51
C ALA A 35 -56.73 1.36 15.47
N GLY A 36 -56.63 0.96 14.21
CA GLY A 36 -56.21 1.80 13.09
C GLY A 36 -55.21 1.13 12.16
N SER A 37 -54.45 1.95 11.43
CA SER A 37 -53.41 1.44 10.53
C SER A 37 -52.02 1.73 11.05
N ARG A 38 -51.21 0.68 11.22
CA ARG A 38 -49.81 0.78 11.66
C ARG A 38 -48.87 0.11 10.68
N LEU A 39 -47.65 0.61 10.59
CA LEU A 39 -46.60 -0.01 9.77
C LEU A 39 -45.77 -0.95 10.63
N VAL A 40 -45.53 -2.16 10.14
CA VAL A 40 -44.67 -3.16 10.78
C VAL A 40 -43.54 -3.54 9.84
N ARG A 41 -42.34 -3.73 10.40
CA ARG A 41 -41.16 -4.22 9.69
C ARG A 41 -40.95 -5.68 10.06
N LEU A 42 -40.96 -6.55 9.06
CA LEU A 42 -40.72 -7.97 9.23
C LEU A 42 -39.42 -8.38 8.53
N VAL A 43 -38.71 -9.31 9.14
CA VAL A 43 -37.54 -9.96 8.56
C VAL A 43 -37.80 -11.45 8.40
N ARG A 44 -37.31 -12.03 7.31
CA ARG A 44 -37.40 -13.48 7.07
C ARG A 44 -36.03 -14.11 7.25
N LEU A 45 -35.97 -15.06 8.18
CA LEU A 45 -34.75 -15.79 8.50
C LEU A 45 -34.88 -17.25 8.07
N ARG A 46 -33.73 -17.85 7.73
CA ARG A 46 -33.59 -19.27 7.40
C ARG A 46 -32.58 -19.92 8.32
N ASN A 47 -32.97 -20.99 8.99
CA ASN A 47 -32.04 -21.85 9.70
C ASN A 47 -31.13 -22.58 8.70
N LEU A 48 -29.81 -22.40 8.85
CA LEU A 48 -28.80 -23.00 7.97
C LEU A 48 -28.33 -24.40 8.44
N TRP A 49 -28.79 -24.87 9.60
CA TRP A 49 -28.45 -26.17 10.18
C TRP A 49 -29.67 -27.10 10.23
N PRO A 50 -29.77 -28.08 9.32
CA PRO A 50 -30.89 -29.03 9.27
C PRO A 50 -31.00 -29.94 10.50
N SER A 51 -29.90 -30.13 11.24
CA SER A 51 -29.79 -31.06 12.37
C SER A 51 -30.45 -30.55 13.65
N ALA A 52 -30.76 -29.25 13.74
CA ALA A 52 -31.49 -28.65 14.85
C ALA A 52 -32.85 -28.18 14.33
N ARG A 53 -33.91 -28.99 14.55
CA ARG A 53 -35.32 -28.59 14.27
C ARG A 53 -35.79 -27.56 15.29
N VAL A 54 -35.18 -26.39 15.25
CA VAL A 54 -35.43 -25.29 16.16
C VAL A 54 -35.89 -24.13 15.29
N GLY A 55 -37.00 -23.49 15.69
CA GLY A 55 -37.69 -22.47 14.91
C GLY A 55 -38.38 -21.48 15.81
N TRP A 56 -38.56 -20.26 15.31
CA TRP A 56 -39.18 -19.17 16.04
C TRP A 56 -40.63 -19.48 16.40
N VAL A 57 -40.96 -19.37 17.70
CA VAL A 57 -42.31 -19.63 18.24
C VAL A 57 -43.05 -18.33 18.59
N GLY A 58 -42.39 -17.18 18.48
CA GLY A 58 -42.98 -15.88 18.79
C GLY A 58 -43.90 -15.31 17.71
N ALA A 59 -44.16 -14.00 17.79
CA ALA A 59 -45.01 -13.27 16.85
C ALA A 59 -44.51 -13.43 15.40
N TRP A 60 -45.43 -13.60 14.46
CA TRP A 60 -45.14 -13.86 13.03
C TRP A 60 -44.52 -15.23 12.70
N SER A 61 -44.45 -16.15 13.66
CA SER A 61 -44.23 -17.57 13.37
C SER A 61 -45.34 -18.16 12.49
N GLU A 62 -45.15 -19.34 11.89
CA GLU A 62 -46.10 -19.92 10.92
C GLU A 62 -47.54 -20.04 11.45
N GLY A 63 -47.70 -20.38 12.73
CA GLY A 63 -49.00 -20.52 13.41
C GLY A 63 -49.50 -19.25 14.12
N SER A 64 -48.81 -18.12 13.98
CA SER A 64 -49.09 -16.89 14.72
C SER A 64 -50.44 -16.25 14.29
N SER A 65 -51.22 -15.82 15.27
CA SER A 65 -52.50 -15.13 15.06
C SER A 65 -52.35 -13.77 14.36
N GLU A 66 -51.16 -13.19 14.46
CA GLU A 66 -50.80 -11.87 13.95
C GLU A 66 -50.92 -11.82 12.42
N TRP A 67 -50.78 -12.95 11.73
CA TRP A 67 -51.06 -13.08 10.30
C TRP A 67 -52.51 -12.75 9.91
N LEU A 68 -53.46 -12.83 10.84
CA LEU A 68 -54.87 -12.47 10.60
C LEU A 68 -55.07 -10.95 10.51
N SER A 69 -54.14 -10.16 11.05
CA SER A 69 -54.17 -8.68 10.99
C SER A 69 -53.68 -8.11 9.66
N LEU A 70 -53.17 -8.96 8.76
CA LEU A 70 -52.76 -8.58 7.41
C LEU A 70 -53.91 -8.77 6.42
N PRO A 71 -54.12 -7.82 5.50
CA PRO A 71 -55.01 -8.03 4.36
C PRO A 71 -54.64 -9.29 3.57
N PRO A 72 -55.62 -10.05 3.04
CA PRO A 72 -55.37 -11.28 2.31
C PRO A 72 -54.39 -11.11 1.13
N GLU A 73 -54.47 -9.98 0.43
CA GLU A 73 -53.59 -9.65 -0.71
C GLU A 73 -52.12 -9.53 -0.28
N ASP A 74 -51.87 -8.84 0.84
CA ASP A 74 -50.51 -8.65 1.34
C ASP A 74 -49.96 -9.93 1.96
N ARG A 75 -50.82 -10.77 2.55
CA ARG A 75 -50.44 -12.11 3.03
C ARG A 75 -49.95 -13.02 1.90
N ILE A 76 -50.57 -12.93 0.71
CA ILE A 76 -50.12 -13.64 -0.49
C ILE A 76 -48.79 -13.07 -0.98
N LYS A 77 -48.65 -11.73 -1.04
CA LYS A 77 -47.40 -11.08 -1.48
C LYS A 77 -46.22 -11.46 -0.59
N VAL A 78 -46.41 -11.47 0.73
CA VAL A 78 -45.37 -11.83 1.72
C VAL A 78 -44.91 -13.28 1.52
N GLY A 79 -45.83 -14.15 1.08
CA GLY A 79 -45.58 -15.58 0.98
C GLY A 79 -45.47 -16.17 2.37
N LEU A 80 -46.55 -16.78 2.87
CA LEU A 80 -46.46 -17.69 4.00
C LEU A 80 -45.35 -18.70 3.71
N VAL A 81 -44.49 -18.92 4.72
CA VAL A 81 -43.27 -19.72 4.64
C VAL A 81 -43.53 -21.02 3.87
N LYS A 82 -42.92 -21.18 2.69
CA LYS A 82 -42.99 -22.43 1.90
C LYS A 82 -41.73 -23.29 2.02
N GLY A 83 -40.71 -22.84 2.74
CA GLY A 83 -39.42 -23.51 2.86
C GLY A 83 -39.19 -24.12 4.24
N GLU A 84 -38.67 -25.35 4.30
CA GLU A 84 -38.24 -25.97 5.56
C GLU A 84 -37.18 -25.11 6.26
N GLY A 85 -37.44 -24.75 7.52
CA GLY A 85 -36.52 -24.00 8.37
C GLY A 85 -36.53 -22.48 8.17
N GLU A 86 -37.46 -21.92 7.41
CA GLU A 86 -37.67 -20.47 7.30
C GLU A 86 -38.74 -19.97 8.26
N PHE A 87 -38.63 -18.73 8.72
CA PHE A 87 -39.66 -18.08 9.54
C PHE A 87 -39.60 -16.56 9.40
N TRP A 88 -40.72 -15.90 9.67
CA TRP A 88 -40.78 -14.45 9.83
C TRP A 88 -40.73 -14.07 11.31
N MET A 89 -40.17 -12.90 11.58
CA MET A 89 -40.22 -12.26 12.90
C MET A 89 -40.30 -10.74 12.72
N SER A 90 -40.69 -10.03 13.78
CA SER A 90 -40.63 -8.57 13.78
C SER A 90 -39.17 -8.09 13.79
N MET A 91 -38.92 -6.90 13.25
CA MET A 91 -37.59 -6.28 13.34
C MET A 91 -37.21 -6.00 14.81
N GLU A 92 -38.19 -5.71 15.67
CA GLU A 92 -37.94 -5.53 17.10
C GLU A 92 -37.47 -6.84 17.77
N ASP A 93 -38.10 -7.97 17.44
CA ASP A 93 -37.66 -9.29 17.92
C ASP A 93 -36.29 -9.67 17.37
N PHE A 94 -36.01 -9.36 16.09
CA PHE A 94 -34.70 -9.59 15.50
C PHE A 94 -33.59 -8.87 16.29
N LEU A 95 -33.79 -7.58 16.58
CA LEU A 95 -32.82 -6.79 17.35
C LEU A 95 -32.68 -7.26 18.81
N ALA A 96 -33.73 -7.86 19.39
CA ALA A 96 -33.69 -8.37 20.76
C ALA A 96 -33.03 -9.76 20.87
N ASN A 97 -33.04 -10.57 19.80
CA ASN A 97 -32.59 -11.96 19.82
C ASN A 97 -31.25 -12.20 19.09
N PHE A 98 -30.75 -11.26 18.29
CA PHE A 98 -29.52 -11.41 17.51
C PHE A 98 -28.48 -10.34 17.84
N ASP A 99 -27.24 -10.77 18.11
CA ASP A 99 -26.13 -9.87 18.47
C ASP A 99 -25.35 -9.35 17.24
N TYR A 100 -25.25 -10.15 16.18
CA TYR A 100 -24.40 -9.87 15.02
C TYR A 100 -25.14 -10.07 13.69
N LEU A 101 -24.89 -9.18 12.74
CA LEU A 101 -25.36 -9.27 11.36
C LEU A 101 -24.16 -9.16 10.41
N ASP A 102 -23.81 -10.26 9.76
CA ASP A 102 -22.76 -10.29 8.73
C ASP A 102 -23.39 -10.11 7.35
N ILE A 103 -23.07 -9.00 6.68
CA ILE A 103 -23.49 -8.73 5.30
C ILE A 103 -22.30 -8.97 4.37
N CYS A 104 -22.36 -10.08 3.62
CA CYS A 104 -21.38 -10.36 2.57
C CYS A 104 -21.78 -9.63 1.29
N HIS A 105 -21.02 -8.60 0.91
CA HIS A 105 -21.16 -7.99 -0.41
C HIS A 105 -20.58 -8.95 -1.46
N VAL A 106 -21.43 -9.43 -2.38
CA VAL A 106 -20.97 -10.22 -3.52
C VAL A 106 -20.38 -9.25 -4.54
N LEU A 107 -19.06 -9.20 -4.55
CA LEU A 107 -18.26 -8.27 -5.32
C LEU A 107 -18.01 -8.75 -6.77
N GLU A 108 -18.24 -10.04 -7.05
CA GLU A 108 -18.12 -10.63 -8.38
C GLU A 108 -19.47 -11.22 -8.80
N PRO A 109 -19.98 -10.92 -10.00
CA PRO A 109 -21.19 -11.59 -10.47
C PRO A 109 -20.91 -13.10 -10.60
N PRO A 110 -21.87 -13.97 -10.26
CA PRO A 110 -21.69 -15.42 -10.14
C PRO A 110 -21.33 -16.17 -11.45
N ASN A 111 -21.15 -15.46 -12.57
CA ASN A 111 -20.98 -16.07 -13.90
C ASN A 111 -19.53 -16.01 -14.42
N LYS A 112 -18.54 -16.32 -13.58
CA LYS A 112 -17.22 -16.72 -14.07
C LYS A 112 -16.91 -18.12 -13.59
N GLU A 113 -17.09 -19.10 -14.47
CA GLU A 113 -16.35 -20.34 -14.40
C GLU A 113 -14.86 -19.98 -14.24
N LEU A 114 -14.26 -20.47 -13.16
CA LEU A 114 -12.84 -20.30 -12.87
C LEU A 114 -12.01 -21.02 -13.94
N THR A 115 -11.65 -20.34 -15.03
CA THR A 115 -10.48 -20.71 -15.81
C THR A 115 -9.26 -20.22 -15.05
N ILE A 116 -8.65 -21.14 -14.29
CA ILE A 116 -7.30 -21.00 -13.77
C ILE A 116 -6.37 -20.96 -14.98
N SER A 117 -6.05 -19.76 -15.46
CA SER A 117 -4.84 -19.54 -16.25
C SER A 117 -4.32 -18.15 -15.94
N GLY A 118 -3.08 -18.12 -15.47
CA GLY A 118 -2.42 -16.91 -15.06
C GLY A 118 -2.16 -15.94 -16.22
N SER A 119 -2.05 -14.69 -15.82
CA SER A 119 -1.28 -13.62 -16.48
C SER A 119 -1.96 -12.80 -17.58
N LYS A 120 -1.67 -11.50 -17.45
CA LYS A 120 -1.67 -10.41 -18.43
C LYS A 120 -3.03 -9.75 -18.72
N ALA A 121 -3.03 -8.43 -18.52
CA ALA A 121 -4.05 -7.47 -18.92
C ALA A 121 -4.39 -7.58 -20.41
N LEU A 122 -5.58 -7.05 -20.78
CA LEU A 122 -5.96 -6.33 -22.03
C LEU A 122 -7.49 -6.49 -22.28
N PRO A 123 -8.14 -5.68 -23.15
CA PRO A 123 -8.05 -4.24 -23.35
C PRO A 123 -9.44 -3.53 -23.41
N LEU A 124 -9.37 -2.21 -23.54
CA LEU A 124 -10.39 -1.24 -23.96
C LEU A 124 -11.30 -1.72 -25.13
N ALA A 125 -12.61 -1.49 -25.03
CA ALA A 125 -13.50 -1.49 -26.20
C ALA A 125 -14.47 -0.30 -26.14
N ASN A 126 -14.34 0.56 -27.16
CA ASN A 126 -15.21 1.69 -27.43
C ASN A 126 -16.57 1.23 -27.97
N HIS A 127 -17.57 2.06 -27.68
CA HIS A 127 -18.95 2.10 -28.18
C HIS A 127 -19.23 1.44 -29.54
N THR A 128 -20.26 0.59 -29.57
CA THR A 128 -21.39 0.74 -30.52
C THR A 128 -22.70 0.30 -29.88
N SER A 129 -23.74 1.03 -30.24
CA SER A 129 -25.13 1.01 -29.80
C SER A 129 -25.89 -0.30 -30.04
N GLY A 130 -26.77 -0.67 -29.12
CA GLY A 130 -27.84 -1.65 -29.35
C GLY A 130 -28.46 -2.15 -28.05
N GLY A 131 -29.74 -1.85 -27.83
CA GLY A 131 -30.45 -2.11 -26.58
C GLY A 131 -30.53 -3.60 -26.20
N SER A 132 -30.24 -3.86 -24.91
CA SER A 132 -30.64 -5.02 -24.11
C SER A 132 -29.95 -4.86 -22.75
N ASP A 133 -30.71 -4.95 -21.65
CA ASP A 133 -30.24 -4.88 -20.26
C ASP A 133 -29.31 -6.06 -19.91
N SER A 134 -28.13 -6.11 -20.53
CA SER A 134 -27.04 -6.94 -20.06
C SER A 134 -26.33 -6.18 -18.94
N LYS A 135 -26.50 -6.64 -17.70
CA LYS A 135 -25.63 -6.29 -16.58
C LYS A 135 -24.22 -6.75 -16.95
N ILE A 136 -23.47 -5.90 -17.64
CA ILE A 136 -22.07 -6.13 -17.97
C ILE A 136 -21.33 -6.26 -16.64
N ALA A 137 -20.83 -7.47 -16.38
CA ALA A 137 -20.00 -7.83 -15.25
C ALA A 137 -18.70 -7.01 -15.27
N ARG A 138 -18.73 -5.80 -14.71
CA ARG A 138 -17.54 -4.96 -14.62
C ARG A 138 -16.62 -5.51 -13.54
N ALA A 139 -15.40 -5.89 -13.91
CA ALA A 139 -14.38 -6.30 -12.94
C ALA A 139 -14.15 -5.12 -11.97
N LEU A 140 -14.30 -5.37 -10.68
CA LEU A 140 -14.09 -4.34 -9.67
C LEU A 140 -12.61 -3.92 -9.63
N PRO A 141 -12.31 -2.62 -9.50
CA PRO A 141 -10.96 -2.18 -9.19
C PRO A 141 -10.49 -2.86 -7.90
N SER A 142 -9.46 -3.69 -8.03
CA SER A 142 -8.85 -4.41 -6.92
C SER A 142 -7.34 -4.29 -6.98
N PHE A 143 -6.73 -4.08 -5.83
CA PHE A 143 -5.29 -3.91 -5.70
C PHE A 143 -4.75 -4.81 -4.60
N TYR A 144 -3.75 -5.60 -4.95
CA TYR A 144 -2.94 -6.31 -3.97
C TYR A 144 -1.85 -5.37 -3.46
N GLY A 145 -1.74 -5.26 -2.15
CA GLY A 145 -0.77 -4.39 -1.49
C GLY A 145 -0.13 -5.09 -0.29
N ARG A 146 0.90 -4.43 0.27
CA ARG A 146 1.67 -4.94 1.40
C ARG A 146 2.02 -3.80 2.36
N TRP A 147 1.88 -4.06 3.65
CA TRP A 147 2.57 -3.33 4.71
C TRP A 147 3.92 -4.01 4.95
N VAL A 148 5.00 -3.30 4.66
CA VAL A 148 6.37 -3.76 4.84
C VAL A 148 6.98 -2.89 5.93
N ARG A 149 7.48 -3.52 7.00
CA ARG A 149 8.12 -2.82 8.11
C ARG A 149 9.31 -1.99 7.59
N GLY A 150 9.48 -0.79 8.11
CA GLY A 150 10.49 0.17 7.62
C GLY A 150 10.22 0.81 6.26
N VAL A 151 9.13 0.45 5.53
CA VAL A 151 8.83 1.00 4.20
C VAL A 151 7.40 1.52 4.09
N THR A 152 6.40 0.66 4.29
CA THR A 152 4.98 0.96 4.07
C THR A 152 4.08 0.64 5.26
N ALA A 153 4.61 0.05 6.35
CA ALA A 153 3.85 -0.22 7.57
C ALA A 153 3.72 1.04 8.45
N GLY A 154 3.07 2.08 7.94
CA GLY A 154 3.05 3.41 8.55
C GLY A 154 2.10 3.59 9.73
N GLY A 155 1.11 2.71 9.88
CA GLY A 155 0.11 2.80 10.95
C GLY A 155 -0.95 3.88 10.70
N ARG A 156 -1.88 4.06 11.65
CA ARG A 156 -3.01 5.00 11.54
C ARG A 156 -2.59 6.48 11.64
N PRO A 157 -3.46 7.46 11.29
CA PRO A 157 -3.11 8.89 11.27
C PRO A 157 -2.53 9.46 12.56
N PHE A 158 -2.88 8.87 13.71
CA PHE A 158 -2.33 9.27 15.01
C PHE A 158 -0.81 9.03 15.11
N VAL A 159 -0.27 8.06 14.36
CA VAL A 159 1.18 7.81 14.26
C VAL A 159 1.79 8.72 13.19
N ARG A 160 1.80 10.04 13.47
CA ARG A 160 2.17 11.08 12.50
C ARG A 160 3.53 10.88 11.85
N ALA A 161 4.50 10.34 12.60
CA ALA A 161 5.87 10.12 12.13
C ALA A 161 5.95 9.17 10.91
N SER A 162 5.00 8.25 10.76
CA SER A 162 5.07 7.17 9.76
C SER A 162 3.80 6.99 8.93
N HIS A 163 2.66 7.59 9.30
CA HIS A 163 1.38 7.37 8.59
C HIS A 163 1.46 7.66 7.08
N TRP A 164 2.21 8.68 6.69
CA TRP A 164 2.44 9.07 5.30
C TRP A 164 3.07 7.96 4.43
N ALA A 165 3.77 7.01 5.06
CA ALA A 165 4.50 5.95 4.38
C ALA A 165 3.59 4.82 3.87
N ASN A 166 2.35 4.71 4.39
CA ASN A 166 1.40 3.69 3.95
C ASN A 166 1.14 3.75 2.44
N PRO A 167 0.76 2.63 1.80
CA PRO A 167 0.35 2.64 0.40
C PRO A 167 -0.80 3.63 0.17
N GLN A 168 -0.79 4.33 -0.95
CA GLN A 168 -1.76 5.37 -1.25
C GLN A 168 -2.48 5.06 -2.56
N TYR A 169 -3.79 5.31 -2.59
CA TYR A 169 -4.63 5.07 -3.75
C TYR A 169 -5.46 6.31 -4.06
N VAL A 170 -5.51 6.69 -5.33
CA VAL A 170 -6.26 7.85 -5.81
C VAL A 170 -7.65 7.38 -6.20
N VAL A 171 -8.66 7.95 -5.58
CA VAL A 171 -10.08 7.73 -5.90
C VAL A 171 -10.62 8.98 -6.58
N ARG A 172 -11.09 8.85 -7.82
CA ARG A 172 -11.69 9.95 -8.58
C ARG A 172 -13.20 9.75 -8.70
N ILE A 173 -13.96 10.76 -8.29
CA ILE A 173 -15.42 10.80 -8.32
C ILE A 173 -15.82 12.05 -9.11
N PRO A 174 -16.04 11.96 -10.43
CA PRO A 174 -16.32 13.12 -11.26
C PRO A 174 -17.69 13.73 -11.00
N THR A 175 -18.70 12.89 -10.82
CA THR A 175 -20.11 13.28 -10.75
C THR A 175 -20.84 12.62 -9.57
N PRO A 176 -21.95 13.21 -9.08
CA PRO A 176 -22.78 12.60 -8.04
C PRO A 176 -23.62 11.45 -8.60
N ASP A 177 -24.15 10.59 -7.71
CA ASP A 177 -25.04 9.49 -8.10
C ASP A 177 -26.38 9.99 -8.68
N ILE A 178 -26.92 9.22 -9.63
CA ILE A 178 -28.16 9.60 -10.34
C ILE A 178 -29.32 9.49 -9.35
N GLY A 179 -30.04 10.59 -9.15
CA GLY A 179 -31.19 10.63 -8.24
C GLY A 179 -30.83 10.85 -6.77
N GLU A 180 -29.55 11.11 -6.44
CA GLU A 180 -29.15 11.51 -5.09
C GLU A 180 -29.45 13.00 -4.85
N PRO A 181 -30.40 13.36 -3.96
CA PRO A 181 -30.87 14.73 -3.78
C PRO A 181 -29.81 15.67 -3.18
N GLU A 182 -28.86 15.12 -2.42
CA GLU A 182 -27.78 15.88 -1.78
C GLU A 182 -26.55 16.02 -2.70
N GLY A 183 -26.60 15.48 -3.92
CA GLY A 183 -25.47 15.52 -4.85
C GLY A 183 -24.25 14.75 -4.34
N LEU A 184 -24.49 13.61 -3.69
CA LEU A 184 -23.44 12.74 -3.14
C LEU A 184 -23.20 11.54 -4.06
N ALA A 185 -22.07 10.89 -3.83
CA ALA A 185 -21.64 9.67 -4.51
C ALA A 185 -21.35 8.57 -3.48
N THR A 186 -22.00 7.43 -3.64
CA THR A 186 -21.77 6.20 -2.91
C THR A 186 -20.44 5.57 -3.31
N VAL A 187 -19.62 5.25 -2.30
CA VAL A 187 -18.39 4.47 -2.46
C VAL A 187 -18.34 3.41 -1.38
N VAL A 188 -18.15 2.14 -1.74
CA VAL A 188 -17.91 1.06 -0.76
C VAL A 188 -16.46 0.65 -0.84
N VAL A 189 -15.74 0.74 0.26
CA VAL A 189 -14.34 0.32 0.37
C VAL A 189 -14.29 -0.96 1.20
N ALA A 190 -13.61 -1.98 0.68
CA ALA A 190 -13.38 -3.26 1.34
C ALA A 190 -11.88 -3.55 1.39
N LEU A 191 -11.34 -3.71 2.61
CA LEU A 191 -9.94 -4.02 2.87
C LEU A 191 -9.83 -5.39 3.54
N LEU A 192 -9.31 -6.36 2.80
CA LEU A 192 -9.10 -7.73 3.24
C LEU A 192 -7.61 -7.94 3.55
N GLN A 193 -7.26 -8.42 4.74
CA GLN A 193 -5.89 -8.88 5.01
C GLN A 193 -5.71 -10.35 4.63
N ALA A 194 -4.53 -10.68 4.11
CA ALA A 194 -4.16 -12.05 3.78
C ALA A 194 -4.13 -12.92 5.06
N ASP A 195 -4.66 -14.13 4.95
CA ASP A 195 -4.74 -15.07 6.06
C ASP A 195 -3.68 -16.15 5.90
N SER A 196 -2.81 -16.32 6.89
CA SER A 196 -1.91 -17.47 7.02
C SER A 196 -2.64 -18.63 7.69
N ARG A 197 -3.74 -19.08 7.06
CA ARG A 197 -4.63 -20.16 7.55
C ARG A 197 -3.91 -21.40 8.09
N PRO A 198 -2.77 -21.87 7.53
CA PRO A 198 -2.03 -23.01 8.08
C PRO A 198 -1.42 -22.78 9.47
N LEU A 199 -1.25 -21.52 9.90
CA LEU A 199 -0.56 -21.13 11.14
C LEU A 199 -1.51 -20.62 12.24
N ARG A 200 -2.84 -20.65 12.04
CA ARG A 200 -3.83 -20.17 13.02
C ARG A 200 -3.72 -20.82 14.40
N HIS A 201 -3.23 -22.06 14.49
CA HIS A 201 -2.99 -22.75 15.76
C HIS A 201 -1.74 -22.24 16.51
N ARG A 202 -0.86 -21.46 15.86
CA ARG A 202 0.41 -20.96 16.40
C ARG A 202 0.51 -19.43 16.50
N ALA A 203 -0.26 -18.68 15.71
CA ALA A 203 -0.28 -17.21 15.76
C ALA A 203 -1.72 -16.67 15.55
N PRO A 204 -2.44 -16.27 16.61
CA PRO A 204 -3.89 -16.06 16.53
C PRO A 204 -4.35 -14.66 16.11
N ARG A 205 -3.46 -13.71 15.82
CA ARG A 205 -3.88 -12.30 15.77
C ARG A 205 -3.87 -11.76 14.35
N LEU A 206 -5.06 -11.69 13.76
CA LEU A 206 -5.37 -10.76 12.70
C LEU A 206 -4.90 -9.37 13.12
N LEU A 207 -4.31 -8.62 12.21
CA LEU A 207 -3.93 -7.25 12.48
C LEU A 207 -5.19 -6.42 12.67
N SER A 208 -5.14 -5.43 13.55
CA SER A 208 -6.15 -4.39 13.60
C SER A 208 -5.99 -3.51 12.36
N ILE A 209 -6.88 -3.64 11.37
CA ILE A 209 -6.78 -2.97 10.06
C ILE A 209 -7.89 -1.95 9.85
N GLY A 210 -7.65 -1.01 8.94
CA GLY A 210 -8.60 0.01 8.54
C GLY A 210 -8.10 0.83 7.37
N PHE A 211 -8.89 1.84 6.99
CA PHE A 211 -8.50 2.77 5.95
C PHE A 211 -9.03 4.18 6.23
N VAL A 212 -8.37 5.15 5.63
CA VAL A 212 -8.59 6.57 5.85
C VAL A 212 -8.62 7.30 4.51
N LEU A 213 -9.51 8.28 4.38
CA LEU A 213 -9.70 9.11 3.19
C LEU A 213 -9.31 10.54 3.47
N TYR A 214 -8.41 11.09 2.67
CA TYR A 214 -8.11 12.52 2.62
C TYR A 214 -8.73 13.12 1.37
N ARG A 215 -9.36 14.29 1.49
CA ARG A 215 -9.84 15.02 0.32
C ARG A 215 -8.69 15.81 -0.26
N TRP A 216 -8.54 15.76 -1.57
CA TRP A 216 -7.57 16.59 -2.26
C TRP A 216 -8.04 18.06 -2.27
N PRO A 217 -7.23 19.02 -1.81
CA PRO A 217 -7.66 20.41 -1.62
C PRO A 217 -7.83 21.20 -2.93
N PHE A 218 -7.30 20.73 -4.07
CA PHE A 218 -7.42 21.43 -5.34
C PHE A 218 -8.61 20.93 -6.17
N ALA A 219 -9.58 21.83 -6.37
CA ALA A 219 -10.85 21.60 -7.05
C ALA A 219 -10.77 21.49 -8.60
N ARG A 220 -9.57 21.49 -9.19
CA ARG A 220 -9.40 21.23 -10.61
C ARG A 220 -9.11 19.75 -10.79
N PHE A 221 -9.86 19.08 -11.65
CA PHE A 221 -9.68 17.64 -11.98
C PHE A 221 -8.28 17.30 -12.52
N SER A 222 -7.44 18.32 -12.78
CA SER A 222 -6.03 18.24 -13.12
C SER A 222 -5.14 18.57 -11.91
N LEU A 223 -4.13 17.72 -11.68
CA LEU A 223 -3.09 17.92 -10.67
C LEU A 223 -2.22 19.12 -11.08
N PRO A 224 -1.79 20.00 -10.15
CA PRO A 224 -0.73 20.96 -10.42
C PRO A 224 0.51 20.25 -10.97
N PRO A 225 1.29 20.87 -11.88
CA PRO A 225 2.61 20.37 -12.24
C PRO A 225 3.45 20.17 -10.96
N GLY A 226 3.88 18.93 -10.70
CA GLY A 226 4.69 18.58 -9.52
C GLY A 226 3.92 18.07 -8.29
N ALA A 227 2.58 18.08 -8.29
CA ALA A 227 1.77 17.55 -7.17
C ALA A 227 1.10 16.23 -7.55
N ASN A 228 1.88 15.26 -8.04
CA ASN A 228 1.37 13.93 -8.35
C ASN A 228 1.51 13.00 -7.14
N PRO A 229 0.47 12.21 -6.80
CA PRO A 229 0.61 11.12 -5.85
C PRO A 229 1.77 10.20 -6.23
N PRO A 230 2.48 9.62 -5.25
CA PRO A 230 2.16 9.59 -3.83
C PRO A 230 2.60 10.87 -3.08
N MET A 231 1.77 11.26 -2.11
CA MET A 231 1.96 12.46 -1.30
C MET A 231 3.04 12.26 -0.25
N THR A 232 3.85 13.28 -0.04
CA THR A 232 4.93 13.30 0.94
C THR A 232 4.40 13.53 2.35
N ARG A 233 5.27 13.37 3.35
CA ARG A 233 5.00 13.62 4.76
C ARG A 233 4.31 14.97 5.03
N ASN A 234 4.74 16.03 4.35
CA ASN A 234 4.21 17.38 4.52
C ASN A 234 2.69 17.48 4.25
N PHE A 235 2.17 16.71 3.29
CA PHE A 235 0.73 16.67 3.01
C PHE A 235 -0.06 16.16 4.21
N PHE A 236 0.37 15.06 4.83
CA PHE A 236 -0.34 14.43 5.95
C PHE A 236 -0.19 15.20 7.27
N GLU A 237 0.86 16.00 7.41
CA GLU A 237 1.04 16.89 8.56
C GLU A 237 0.16 18.14 8.46
N THR A 238 -0.17 18.58 7.24
CA THR A 238 -0.95 19.79 6.98
C THR A 238 -2.44 19.54 6.74
N ASN A 239 -2.84 18.32 6.37
CA ASN A 239 -4.23 17.99 6.01
C ASN A 239 -4.82 16.97 6.99
N SER A 240 -6.07 17.20 7.40
CA SER A 240 -6.85 16.21 8.14
C SER A 240 -7.59 15.26 7.19
N HIS A 241 -7.78 14.02 7.61
CA HIS A 241 -8.67 13.10 6.90
C HIS A 241 -10.11 13.59 6.97
N VAL A 242 -10.89 13.31 5.91
CA VAL A 242 -12.31 13.68 5.82
C VAL A 242 -13.24 12.51 6.18
N ALA A 243 -12.75 11.29 6.07
CA ALA A 243 -13.48 10.09 6.44
C ALA A 243 -12.51 8.94 6.80
N SER A 244 -12.99 7.99 7.59
CA SER A 244 -12.24 6.80 7.99
C SER A 244 -13.20 5.68 8.37
N VAL A 245 -12.68 4.47 8.60
CA VAL A 245 -13.42 3.41 9.30
C VAL A 245 -13.79 3.86 10.71
N ASP A 246 -14.95 3.42 11.23
CA ASP A 246 -15.40 3.82 12.58
C ASP A 246 -14.47 3.31 13.67
N PHE A 247 -14.01 2.07 13.51
CA PHE A 247 -13.01 1.46 14.36
C PHE A 247 -12.08 0.58 13.52
N PHE A 248 -10.84 0.47 13.98
CA PHE A 248 -9.93 -0.55 13.47
C PHE A 248 -10.25 -1.85 14.19
N TYR A 249 -10.47 -2.91 13.43
CA TYR A 249 -10.87 -4.21 13.97
C TYR A 249 -9.86 -5.28 13.60
N ASP A 250 -9.70 -6.25 14.50
CA ASP A 250 -8.95 -7.48 14.28
C ASP A 250 -9.78 -8.45 13.43
N SER A 251 -10.29 -7.95 12.29
CA SER A 251 -11.14 -8.67 11.36
C SER A 251 -10.36 -9.00 10.10
N ARG A 252 -10.74 -10.12 9.46
CA ARG A 252 -10.12 -10.52 8.18
C ARG A 252 -10.43 -9.50 7.09
N GLU A 253 -11.62 -8.92 7.11
CA GLU A 253 -12.05 -7.88 6.20
C GLU A 253 -12.73 -6.75 6.96
N VAL A 254 -12.46 -5.51 6.57
CA VAL A 254 -13.17 -4.32 7.02
C VAL A 254 -13.81 -3.67 5.80
N VAL A 255 -15.12 -3.45 5.87
CA VAL A 255 -15.91 -2.83 4.80
C VAL A 255 -16.61 -1.60 5.34
N LYS A 256 -16.60 -0.50 4.58
CA LYS A 256 -17.38 0.70 4.89
C LYS A 256 -17.96 1.33 3.64
N ARG A 257 -19.23 1.72 3.72
CA ARG A 257 -19.93 2.55 2.72
C ARG A 257 -19.79 4.01 3.11
N PHE A 258 -19.41 4.85 2.16
CA PHE A 258 -19.34 6.30 2.26
C PHE A 258 -20.30 6.95 1.29
N HIS A 259 -20.79 8.13 1.65
CA HIS A 259 -21.45 9.07 0.75
C HIS A 259 -20.57 10.32 0.69
N LEU A 260 -19.91 10.52 -0.44
CA LEU A 260 -18.87 11.54 -0.63
C LEU A 260 -19.33 12.57 -1.65
N VAL A 261 -18.96 13.83 -1.47
CA VAL A 261 -19.12 14.82 -2.53
C VAL A 261 -18.20 14.49 -3.72
N PRO A 262 -18.56 14.84 -4.96
CA PRO A 262 -17.66 14.70 -6.11
C PRO A 262 -16.31 15.38 -5.87
N GLY A 263 -15.23 14.73 -6.31
CA GLY A 263 -13.86 15.19 -6.11
C GLY A 263 -12.82 14.08 -6.22
N VAL A 264 -11.59 14.43 -5.85
CA VAL A 264 -10.44 13.52 -5.80
C VAL A 264 -10.09 13.25 -4.34
N TYR A 265 -9.88 11.98 -4.01
CA TYR A 265 -9.58 11.52 -2.67
C TYR A 265 -8.32 10.65 -2.67
N LEU A 266 -7.61 10.67 -1.56
CA LEU A 266 -6.49 9.78 -1.28
C LEU A 266 -6.94 8.76 -0.24
N LEU A 267 -7.00 7.49 -0.64
CA LEU A 267 -7.38 6.35 0.18
C LEU A 267 -6.12 5.64 0.70
N ILE A 268 -6.01 5.56 2.02
CA ILE A 268 -4.85 5.04 2.74
C ILE A 268 -5.25 3.79 3.54
N PRO A 269 -5.04 2.57 3.02
CA PRO A 269 -5.13 1.36 3.83
C PRO A 269 -3.97 1.26 4.82
N CYS A 270 -4.29 1.06 6.09
CA CYS A 270 -3.29 1.03 7.17
C CYS A 270 -3.67 0.05 8.29
N THR A 271 -2.67 -0.34 9.05
CA THR A 271 -2.83 -1.02 10.34
C THR A 271 -3.03 0.01 11.45
N TYR A 272 -3.54 -0.42 12.60
CA TYR A 272 -3.72 0.46 13.77
C TYR A 272 -2.36 0.95 14.30
N ALA A 273 -1.44 0.03 14.57
CA ALA A 273 -0.07 0.32 14.98
C ALA A 273 0.86 0.39 13.75
N ALA A 274 1.92 1.18 13.86
CA ALA A 274 3.01 1.16 12.87
C ALA A 274 3.82 -0.14 12.99
N ASP A 275 4.68 -0.38 12.00
CA ASP A 275 5.60 -1.51 11.95
C ASP A 275 4.96 -2.90 11.99
N GLN A 276 3.67 -2.99 11.68
CA GLN A 276 2.95 -4.25 11.52
C GLN A 276 3.00 -4.70 10.06
N PRO A 277 3.82 -5.71 9.71
CA PRO A 277 3.88 -6.21 8.35
C PRO A 277 2.66 -7.07 8.03
N GLY A 278 2.18 -7.00 6.79
CA GLY A 278 1.05 -7.79 6.33
C GLY A 278 0.79 -7.61 4.84
N GLU A 279 -0.06 -8.46 4.27
CA GLU A 279 -0.50 -8.36 2.90
C GLU A 279 -2.00 -8.08 2.88
N PHE A 280 -2.47 -7.34 1.89
CA PHE A 280 -3.87 -6.99 1.79
C PHE A 280 -4.37 -6.96 0.34
N LEU A 281 -5.69 -7.10 0.20
CA LEU A 281 -6.46 -6.86 -1.00
C LEU A 281 -7.41 -5.70 -0.72
N LEU A 282 -7.22 -4.60 -1.46
CA LEU A 282 -8.11 -3.45 -1.43
C LEU A 282 -9.08 -3.54 -2.60
N ARG A 283 -10.37 -3.37 -2.34
CA ARG A 283 -11.44 -3.35 -3.34
C ARG A 283 -12.31 -2.12 -3.13
N VAL A 284 -12.68 -1.44 -4.21
CA VAL A 284 -13.61 -0.32 -4.15
C VAL A 284 -14.75 -0.55 -5.13
N LEU A 285 -15.97 -0.40 -4.64
CA LEU A 285 -17.18 -0.39 -5.46
C LEU A 285 -17.66 1.03 -5.66
N PHE A 286 -18.01 1.28 -6.91
CA PHE A 286 -18.62 2.50 -7.39
C PHE A 286 -19.99 2.14 -7.96
N GLU A 287 -20.96 3.01 -7.73
CA GLU A 287 -22.29 2.90 -8.34
C GLU A 287 -22.26 3.31 -9.81
N GLN A 288 -21.44 4.31 -10.15
CA GLN A 288 -21.21 4.77 -11.53
C GLN A 288 -19.86 4.33 -12.11
N ALA A 289 -19.81 4.18 -13.44
CA ALA A 289 -18.64 3.66 -14.16
C ALA A 289 -17.54 4.68 -14.47
N ASP A 290 -17.84 5.98 -14.36
CA ASP A 290 -16.92 7.12 -14.59
C ASP A 290 -15.90 7.31 -13.45
N ARG A 291 -16.10 6.62 -12.32
CA ARG A 291 -15.22 6.64 -11.15
C ARG A 291 -14.00 5.74 -11.35
N THR A 292 -12.84 6.20 -10.87
CA THR A 292 -11.57 5.46 -10.99
C THR A 292 -10.89 5.25 -9.64
N LEU A 293 -10.12 4.17 -9.56
CA LEU A 293 -9.22 3.85 -8.45
C LEU A 293 -7.86 3.53 -9.05
N GLU A 294 -6.84 4.29 -8.69
CA GLU A 294 -5.48 4.15 -9.20
C GLU A 294 -4.50 4.02 -8.04
N CYS A 295 -3.50 3.15 -8.16
CA CYS A 295 -2.41 3.12 -7.20
C CYS A 295 -1.54 4.37 -7.40
N ALA A 296 -1.24 5.09 -6.33
CA ALA A 296 -0.29 6.20 -6.38
C ALA A 296 1.14 5.64 -6.44
N VAL A 297 1.55 5.25 -7.65
CA VAL A 297 2.91 4.82 -7.92
C VAL A 297 3.74 6.06 -8.20
N GLY A 298 4.75 6.34 -7.39
CA GLY A 298 5.67 7.39 -7.76
C GLY A 298 6.65 6.86 -8.80
N GLY A 299 6.85 7.65 -9.85
CA GLY A 299 7.74 7.34 -10.95
C GLY A 299 9.15 7.85 -10.68
N ILE A 300 10.14 7.18 -11.27
CA ILE A 300 11.48 7.73 -11.41
C ILE A 300 11.48 8.48 -12.74
N ASP A 301 11.57 9.81 -12.73
CA ASP A 301 11.89 10.56 -13.96
C ASP A 301 13.40 10.47 -14.20
N VAL A 302 13.79 9.44 -14.95
CA VAL A 302 15.20 9.11 -15.22
C VAL A 302 15.83 10.09 -16.21
N GLY A 303 15.04 10.86 -16.97
CA GLY A 303 15.51 11.73 -18.06
C GLY A 303 16.39 12.91 -17.61
N SER A 304 16.59 13.06 -16.30
CA SER A 304 17.18 14.23 -15.67
C SER A 304 18.33 13.92 -14.71
N ILE A 305 18.69 12.64 -14.56
CA ILE A 305 19.65 12.22 -13.54
C ILE A 305 21.07 12.29 -14.10
N MET A 306 21.64 13.49 -14.10
CA MET A 306 23.08 13.69 -14.33
C MET A 306 23.80 13.66 -12.97
N PRO A 307 24.65 12.66 -12.68
CA PRO A 307 25.46 12.61 -11.46
C PRO A 307 26.41 13.80 -11.29
N GLN A 308 26.63 14.58 -12.36
CA GLN A 308 27.67 15.60 -12.44
C GLN A 308 27.31 16.95 -11.80
N ALA A 309 26.08 17.16 -11.30
CA ALA A 309 25.67 18.45 -10.74
C ALA A 309 25.61 18.52 -9.19
N LEU A 310 25.88 17.40 -8.49
CA LEU A 310 25.55 17.28 -7.06
C LEU A 310 26.65 17.68 -6.08
N SER A 311 27.82 18.08 -6.55
CA SER A 311 28.90 18.40 -5.64
C SER A 311 29.60 19.69 -6.03
N ASP A 312 29.32 20.74 -5.27
CA ASP A 312 30.32 21.77 -5.07
C ASP A 312 31.63 21.06 -4.67
N PRO A 313 32.75 21.36 -5.35
CA PRO A 313 34.03 20.76 -5.00
C PRO A 313 34.31 21.04 -3.52
N ASP A 314 34.76 20.02 -2.79
CA ASP A 314 35.11 20.22 -1.39
C ASP A 314 36.19 21.31 -1.31
N PRO A 315 35.94 22.45 -0.63
CA PRO A 315 36.87 23.57 -0.60
C PRO A 315 38.22 23.20 0.03
N GLN A 316 38.27 22.11 0.80
CA GLN A 316 39.49 21.60 1.41
C GLN A 316 40.17 20.49 0.57
N PHE A 317 39.62 20.14 -0.60
CA PHE A 317 40.16 19.07 -1.43
C PHE A 317 41.60 19.35 -1.86
N GLU A 318 41.89 20.57 -2.32
CA GLU A 318 43.23 21.00 -2.75
C GLU A 318 44.30 20.81 -1.66
N VAL A 319 43.91 20.99 -0.39
CA VAL A 319 44.83 20.86 0.76
C VAL A 319 45.22 19.40 0.99
N ILE A 320 44.32 18.45 0.70
CA ILE A 320 44.54 17.03 0.94
C ILE A 320 45.14 16.30 -0.28
N ILE A 321 45.26 16.93 -1.45
CA ILE A 321 45.84 16.32 -2.67
C ILE A 321 47.22 15.69 -2.43
N PRO A 322 48.20 16.36 -1.79
CA PRO A 322 49.52 15.74 -1.58
C PRO A 322 49.43 14.48 -0.71
N ARG A 323 48.51 14.47 0.27
CA ARG A 323 48.27 13.33 1.15
C ARG A 323 47.61 12.18 0.38
N ILE A 324 46.61 12.48 -0.45
CA ILE A 324 45.94 11.50 -1.33
C ILE A 324 46.97 10.84 -2.26
N ARG A 325 47.79 11.63 -2.96
CA ARG A 325 48.82 11.09 -3.87
C ARG A 325 49.79 10.16 -3.17
N ARG A 326 50.22 10.52 -1.96
CA ARG A 326 51.08 9.66 -1.15
C ARG A 326 50.39 8.34 -0.79
N LEU A 327 49.14 8.40 -0.33
CA LEU A 327 48.38 7.20 0.04
C LEU A 327 48.12 6.28 -1.17
N PHE A 328 47.83 6.85 -2.34
CA PHE A 328 47.68 6.09 -3.59
C PHE A 328 48.99 5.47 -4.07
N TYR A 329 50.11 6.16 -3.91
CA TYR A 329 51.44 5.60 -4.20
C TYR A 329 51.80 4.47 -3.23
N GLU A 330 51.53 4.63 -1.94
CA GLU A 330 51.75 3.58 -0.93
C GLU A 330 50.87 2.33 -1.20
N ALA A 331 49.66 2.51 -1.75
CA ALA A 331 48.76 1.42 -2.10
C ALA A 331 49.10 0.74 -3.45
N GLY A 332 49.31 1.53 -4.50
CA GLY A 332 49.38 1.05 -5.90
C GLY A 332 50.74 1.20 -6.57
N GLY A 333 51.74 1.79 -5.90
CA GLY A 333 53.02 2.16 -6.50
C GLY A 333 52.83 3.06 -7.72
N ASP A 334 53.62 2.80 -8.78
CA ASP A 334 53.59 3.57 -10.02
C ASP A 334 52.24 3.53 -10.76
N SER A 335 51.39 2.53 -10.45
CA SER A 335 50.06 2.45 -11.06
C SER A 335 49.10 3.53 -10.55
N MET A 336 49.39 4.13 -9.38
CA MET A 336 48.53 5.13 -8.71
C MET A 336 47.06 4.69 -8.66
N ALA A 337 46.83 3.38 -8.49
CA ALA A 337 45.53 2.75 -8.53
C ALA A 337 45.30 1.85 -7.31
N ALA A 338 44.17 2.05 -6.63
CA ALA A 338 43.81 1.35 -5.40
C ALA A 338 42.61 0.42 -5.62
N ASP A 339 42.68 -0.81 -5.10
CA ASP A 339 41.51 -1.69 -5.03
C ASP A 339 40.59 -1.33 -3.86
N ALA A 340 39.48 -2.05 -3.70
CA ALA A 340 38.50 -1.77 -2.64
C ALA A 340 39.05 -1.90 -1.21
N PHE A 341 39.98 -2.82 -0.96
CA PHE A 341 40.55 -3.04 0.37
C PHE A 341 41.55 -1.94 0.72
N GLN A 342 42.34 -1.51 -0.26
CA GLN A 342 43.25 -0.38 -0.12
C GLN A 342 42.47 0.92 0.04
N LEU A 343 41.41 1.10 -0.76
CA LEU A 343 40.56 2.28 -0.71
C LEU A 343 39.82 2.44 0.62
N ASP A 344 39.42 1.32 1.25
CA ASP A 344 38.87 1.29 2.62
C ASP A 344 39.86 1.95 3.61
N SER A 345 41.12 1.53 3.60
CA SER A 345 42.16 2.12 4.45
C SER A 345 42.39 3.60 4.13
N ILE A 346 42.39 3.98 2.85
CA ILE A 346 42.60 5.37 2.41
C ILE A 346 41.45 6.26 2.91
N PHE A 347 40.20 5.88 2.65
CA PHE A 347 39.03 6.64 3.10
C PHE A 347 38.99 6.76 4.62
N ASN A 348 39.18 5.65 5.34
CA ASN A 348 39.11 5.66 6.79
C ASN A 348 40.23 6.51 7.40
N THR A 349 41.43 6.55 6.79
CA THR A 349 42.51 7.47 7.21
C THR A 349 42.10 8.93 7.00
N LEU A 350 41.65 9.28 5.80
CA LEU A 350 41.28 10.66 5.47
C LEU A 350 40.07 11.16 6.27
N LEU A 351 39.08 10.30 6.51
CA LEU A 351 37.89 10.64 7.30
C LEU A 351 38.20 10.77 8.79
N ASN A 352 39.14 9.98 9.33
CA ASN A 352 39.60 10.15 10.72
C ASN A 352 40.37 11.46 10.92
N GLU A 353 41.15 11.89 9.91
CA GLU A 353 41.86 13.16 9.90
C GLU A 353 40.87 14.36 9.71
N ASP A 354 39.69 14.14 9.12
CA ASP A 354 38.66 15.16 8.87
C ASP A 354 37.55 15.20 9.94
N HIS A 355 37.71 16.07 10.94
CA HIS A 355 36.77 16.22 12.05
C HIS A 355 35.47 16.99 11.74
N ARG A 356 35.20 17.37 10.48
CA ARG A 356 33.98 18.12 10.13
C ARG A 356 32.70 17.29 10.35
N LEU A 357 32.79 15.97 10.21
CA LEU A 357 31.69 15.03 10.40
C LEU A 357 32.14 13.88 11.31
N PRO A 358 31.24 13.28 12.09
CA PRO A 358 31.59 12.21 13.03
C PRO A 358 31.76 10.83 12.36
N TYR A 359 31.65 10.75 11.04
CA TYR A 359 31.66 9.48 10.30
C TYR A 359 33.05 9.18 9.79
N THR A 360 33.69 8.17 10.37
CA THR A 360 35.08 7.81 10.07
C THR A 360 35.24 6.45 9.41
N MET A 361 34.14 5.78 9.12
CA MET A 361 34.10 4.39 8.69
C MET A 361 33.30 4.24 7.40
N VAL A 362 33.99 3.87 6.33
CA VAL A 362 33.44 3.37 5.08
C VAL A 362 33.94 1.94 4.92
N THR A 363 33.02 0.99 4.79
CA THR A 363 33.35 -0.43 4.65
C THR A 363 33.88 -0.74 3.25
N THR A 364 34.59 -1.87 3.14
CA THR A 364 35.09 -2.38 1.87
C THR A 364 33.99 -2.59 0.84
N ASP A 365 32.78 -2.99 1.27
CA ASP A 365 31.65 -3.17 0.34
C ASP A 365 31.10 -1.84 -0.19
N ALA A 366 31.12 -0.78 0.61
CA ALA A 366 30.86 0.57 0.12
C ALA A 366 31.95 1.02 -0.86
N CYS A 367 33.23 0.72 -0.57
CA CYS A 367 34.34 1.00 -1.48
C CYS A 367 34.18 0.28 -2.83
N ARG A 368 33.79 -1.00 -2.84
CA ARG A 368 33.48 -1.75 -4.07
C ARG A 368 32.38 -1.06 -4.88
N ALA A 369 31.31 -0.62 -4.22
CA ALA A 369 30.21 0.10 -4.88
C ALA A 369 30.67 1.44 -5.46
N LEU A 370 31.48 2.21 -4.73
CA LEU A 370 32.04 3.48 -5.22
C LEU A 370 32.95 3.27 -6.44
N ILE A 371 33.85 2.28 -6.41
CA ILE A 371 34.71 1.93 -7.55
C ILE A 371 33.87 1.58 -8.78
N SER A 372 32.76 0.85 -8.60
CA SER A 372 31.88 0.46 -9.71
C SER A 372 31.25 1.64 -10.47
N MET A 373 31.22 2.84 -9.88
CA MET A 373 30.72 4.05 -10.54
C MET A 373 31.72 4.66 -11.53
N CYS A 374 33.03 4.44 -11.37
CA CYS A 374 34.08 5.17 -12.10
C CYS A 374 34.48 4.59 -13.47
N GLY A 375 33.72 3.62 -13.99
CA GLY A 375 33.82 3.16 -15.38
C GLY A 375 34.20 1.68 -15.56
N ASP A 376 33.92 1.15 -16.75
CA ASP A 376 33.96 -0.28 -17.07
C ASP A 376 35.32 -0.75 -17.61
N HIS A 377 36.44 -0.30 -17.03
CA HIS A 377 37.76 -0.82 -17.42
C HIS A 377 38.03 -2.24 -16.87
N PHE A 378 37.08 -2.82 -16.13
CA PHE A 378 37.16 -4.13 -15.50
C PHE A 378 38.40 -4.35 -14.61
N THR A 379 39.09 -3.27 -14.22
CA THR A 379 40.31 -3.34 -13.41
C THR A 379 40.00 -3.66 -11.95
N GLY A 380 38.78 -3.37 -11.49
CA GLY A 380 38.41 -3.43 -10.07
C GLY A 380 39.17 -2.43 -9.19
N LYS A 381 39.84 -1.43 -9.80
CA LYS A 381 40.67 -0.44 -9.14
C LYS A 381 40.26 0.98 -9.52
N LEU A 382 40.43 1.89 -8.57
CA LEU A 382 40.26 3.33 -8.75
C LEU A 382 41.60 4.01 -9.01
N VAL A 383 41.69 4.83 -10.05
CA VAL A 383 42.87 5.67 -10.31
C VAL A 383 42.77 6.99 -9.54
N GLU A 384 43.89 7.53 -9.06
CA GLU A 384 43.93 8.78 -8.28
C GLU A 384 43.18 9.95 -8.96
N SER A 385 43.28 10.07 -10.29
CA SER A 385 42.58 11.13 -11.06
C SER A 385 41.06 11.07 -10.96
N GLN A 386 40.49 9.90 -10.65
CA GLN A 386 39.05 9.68 -10.47
C GLN A 386 38.59 9.91 -9.02
N PHE A 387 39.54 9.97 -8.06
CA PHE A 387 39.23 10.03 -6.63
C PHE A 387 38.47 11.30 -6.25
N GLN A 388 38.76 12.44 -6.86
CA GLN A 388 38.09 13.71 -6.56
C GLN A 388 36.58 13.63 -6.73
N GLY A 389 36.11 13.01 -7.82
CA GLY A 389 34.68 12.85 -8.08
C GLY A 389 34.00 11.99 -7.01
N ILE A 390 34.63 10.86 -6.63
CA ILE A 390 34.10 10.01 -5.56
C ILE A 390 34.11 10.73 -4.21
N TRP A 391 35.20 11.42 -3.87
CA TRP A 391 35.30 12.16 -2.61
C TRP A 391 34.21 13.22 -2.50
N ASN A 392 33.99 13.98 -3.56
CA ASN A 392 32.96 15.01 -3.59
C ASN A 392 31.55 14.42 -3.39
N LEU A 393 31.22 13.29 -4.03
CA LEU A 393 29.96 12.57 -3.81
C LEU A 393 29.85 12.05 -2.38
N LEU A 394 30.89 11.40 -1.86
CA LEU A 394 30.95 10.90 -0.50
C LEU A 394 30.66 12.03 0.50
N ARG A 395 31.30 13.20 0.34
CA ARG A 395 31.08 14.36 1.22
C ARG A 395 29.67 14.92 1.10
N CYS A 396 29.12 15.01 -0.10
CA CYS A 396 27.74 15.43 -0.32
C CYS A 396 26.76 14.50 0.43
N TRP A 397 26.88 13.19 0.20
CA TRP A 397 26.07 12.17 0.88
C TRP A 397 26.24 12.19 2.39
N SER A 398 27.45 12.45 2.88
CA SER A 398 27.72 12.56 4.31
C SER A 398 27.01 13.74 4.98
N ARG A 399 26.91 14.89 4.30
CA ARG A 399 26.15 16.05 4.81
C ARG A 399 24.66 15.76 4.85
N MET A 400 24.13 15.08 3.84
CA MET A 400 22.72 14.66 3.82
C MET A 400 22.42 13.70 4.97
N PHE A 401 23.25 12.67 5.16
CA PHE A 401 23.11 11.74 6.28
C PHE A 401 23.14 12.47 7.64
N ALA A 402 24.08 13.41 7.81
CA ALA A 402 24.17 14.22 9.03
C ALA A 402 22.92 15.05 9.35
N SER A 403 22.15 15.46 8.33
CA SER A 403 20.91 16.21 8.56
C SER A 403 19.80 15.35 9.21
N PHE A 404 19.89 14.02 9.09
CA PHE A 404 18.95 13.07 9.69
C PHE A 404 19.52 12.30 10.90
N ASP A 405 20.81 12.48 11.23
CA ASP A 405 21.46 11.93 12.42
C ASP A 405 21.98 13.04 13.35
N PRO A 406 21.09 13.87 13.95
CA PRO A 406 21.49 14.97 14.82
C PRO A 406 22.20 14.47 16.09
N GLN A 407 21.97 13.22 16.48
CA GLN A 407 22.60 12.59 17.63
C GLN A 407 23.98 12.01 17.32
N ARG A 408 24.41 12.03 16.05
CA ARG A 408 25.70 11.49 15.59
C ARG A 408 25.87 10.01 15.97
N SER A 409 24.78 9.26 15.91
CA SER A 409 24.74 7.84 16.23
C SER A 409 25.41 6.97 15.17
N GLY A 410 25.54 7.48 13.94
CA GLY A 410 25.97 6.71 12.77
C GLY A 410 24.84 5.91 12.12
N PHE A 411 23.59 6.11 12.54
CA PHE A 411 22.42 5.38 12.06
C PHE A 411 21.24 6.33 11.77
N ILE A 412 20.46 6.01 10.75
CA ILE A 412 19.16 6.64 10.45
C ILE A 412 18.07 5.59 10.31
N THR A 413 16.81 5.92 10.52
CA THR A 413 15.72 4.96 10.29
C THR A 413 15.49 4.73 8.79
N CYS A 414 14.88 3.60 8.41
CA CYS A 414 14.52 3.36 7.01
C CYS A 414 13.53 4.41 6.45
N LEU A 415 12.68 5.01 7.29
CA LEU A 415 11.78 6.08 6.87
C LEU A 415 12.53 7.40 6.66
N ASP A 416 13.51 7.72 7.50
CA ASP A 416 14.40 8.88 7.29
C ASP A 416 15.19 8.73 5.99
N PHE A 417 15.71 7.52 5.72
CA PHE A 417 16.35 7.22 4.44
C PHE A 417 15.42 7.48 3.24
N ARG A 418 14.15 7.07 3.32
CA ARG A 418 13.18 7.34 2.26
C ARG A 418 12.98 8.85 2.04
N ILE A 419 12.82 9.62 3.13
CA ILE A 419 12.69 11.08 3.03
C ILE A 419 13.96 11.68 2.40
N LEU A 420 15.14 11.23 2.83
CA LEU A 420 16.42 11.70 2.31
C LEU A 420 16.50 11.48 0.79
N ILE A 421 16.19 10.28 0.31
CA ILE A 421 16.18 9.96 -1.14
C ILE A 421 15.15 10.79 -1.91
N GLU A 422 13.95 11.01 -1.35
CA GLU A 422 12.92 11.88 -1.93
C GLU A 422 13.34 13.36 -1.95
N GLN A 423 14.28 13.78 -1.09
CA GLN A 423 14.83 15.14 -1.06
C GLN A 423 16.03 15.35 -1.99
N ILE A 424 16.59 14.28 -2.57
CA ILE A 424 17.68 14.42 -3.54
C ILE A 424 17.14 15.09 -4.79
N VAL A 425 17.52 16.35 -4.99
CA VAL A 425 17.17 17.16 -6.16
C VAL A 425 18.12 16.81 -7.30
N PHE A 426 17.58 16.52 -8.49
CA PHE A 426 18.37 16.44 -9.72
C PHE A 426 18.07 17.65 -10.60
N TYR A 427 19.10 18.22 -11.22
CA TYR A 427 18.93 19.31 -12.18
C TYR A 427 18.69 18.71 -13.57
N SER A 428 17.52 19.01 -14.14
CA SER A 428 17.23 18.78 -15.55
C SER A 428 17.18 20.10 -16.29
N ASN A 429 18.00 20.33 -17.32
CA ASN A 429 17.79 21.37 -18.34
C ASN A 429 17.08 22.65 -17.83
N ASP A 430 17.70 23.35 -16.87
CA ASP A 430 17.22 24.60 -16.24
C ASP A 430 15.89 24.55 -15.45
N ASN A 431 15.29 23.37 -15.25
CA ASN A 431 14.13 23.14 -14.39
C ASN A 431 14.48 22.24 -13.18
N LEU A 432 14.06 22.70 -12.00
CA LEU A 432 14.21 21.98 -10.73
C LEU A 432 13.30 20.75 -10.71
N SER A 433 13.82 19.55 -10.95
CA SER A 433 13.08 18.31 -10.70
C SER A 433 13.35 17.82 -9.28
N LEU A 434 12.29 17.82 -8.45
CA LEU A 434 12.32 17.33 -7.08
C LEU A 434 12.29 15.79 -7.04
N GLY A 435 13.34 15.19 -6.46
CA GLY A 435 13.27 13.91 -5.76
C GLY A 435 13.40 12.63 -6.59
N LEU A 436 14.24 11.70 -6.14
CA LEU A 436 14.20 10.31 -6.61
C LEU A 436 13.04 9.58 -5.93
N TYR A 437 11.87 9.49 -6.56
CA TYR A 437 10.82 8.65 -5.98
C TYR A 437 11.07 7.17 -6.29
N LEU A 438 11.48 6.40 -5.28
CA LEU A 438 11.65 4.96 -5.42
C LEU A 438 10.33 4.21 -5.17
N PRO A 439 9.89 3.34 -6.10
CA PRO A 439 8.80 2.40 -5.87
C PRO A 439 8.99 1.61 -4.57
N HIS A 440 7.89 1.33 -3.86
CA HIS A 440 7.92 0.61 -2.58
C HIS A 440 8.57 -0.78 -2.69
N THR A 441 8.51 -1.41 -3.86
CA THR A 441 9.17 -2.69 -4.13
C THR A 441 10.70 -2.59 -4.12
N ILE A 442 11.26 -1.48 -4.60
CA ILE A 442 12.70 -1.21 -4.58
C ILE A 442 13.12 -0.85 -3.15
N LEU A 443 12.37 0.03 -2.49
CA LEU A 443 12.63 0.38 -1.09
C LEU A 443 12.62 -0.86 -0.18
N ALA A 444 11.67 -1.78 -0.35
CA ALA A 444 11.64 -3.03 0.40
C ALA A 444 12.90 -3.88 0.19
N ARG A 445 13.43 -3.96 -1.03
CA ARG A 445 14.67 -4.69 -1.31
C ARG A 445 15.88 -4.03 -0.66
N ILE A 446 15.94 -2.70 -0.69
CA ILE A 446 17.00 -1.94 -0.01
C ILE A 446 16.93 -2.20 1.50
N VAL A 447 15.77 -2.01 2.11
CA VAL A 447 15.58 -2.20 3.55
C VAL A 447 15.93 -3.64 3.97
N HIS A 448 15.41 -4.66 3.28
CA HIS A 448 15.73 -6.05 3.62
C HIS A 448 17.20 -6.43 3.43
N ARG A 449 17.95 -5.70 2.59
CA ARG A 449 19.36 -5.98 2.31
C ARG A 449 20.31 -5.24 3.23
N PHE A 450 19.99 -3.99 3.58
CA PHE A 450 20.93 -3.06 4.20
C PHE A 450 20.53 -2.58 5.59
N ALA A 451 19.28 -2.77 6.01
CA ALA A 451 18.85 -2.39 7.36
C ALA A 451 19.32 -3.42 8.40
N ASP A 452 19.62 -2.94 9.60
CA ASP A 452 19.92 -3.76 10.77
C ASP A 452 18.66 -4.39 11.40
N ALA A 453 18.84 -5.12 12.51
CA ALA A 453 17.75 -5.77 13.24
C ALA A 453 16.73 -4.76 13.82
N GLU A 454 17.16 -3.52 14.05
CA GLU A 454 16.35 -2.41 14.53
C GLU A 454 15.72 -1.58 13.40
N TRP A 455 15.85 -1.98 12.14
CA TRP A 455 15.34 -1.27 10.96
C TRP A 455 15.98 0.12 10.77
N ARG A 456 17.29 0.17 11.00
CA ARG A 456 18.13 1.34 10.78
C ARG A 456 19.18 1.05 9.72
N ILE A 457 19.62 2.10 9.04
CA ILE A 457 20.67 2.05 8.03
C ILE A 457 21.89 2.77 8.59
N SER A 458 23.03 2.08 8.63
CA SER A 458 24.30 2.69 9.05
C SER A 458 24.83 3.65 7.99
N TYR A 459 25.68 4.59 8.39
CA TYR A 459 26.34 5.51 7.46
C TYR A 459 27.04 4.78 6.30
N SER A 460 27.81 3.73 6.58
CA SER A 460 28.49 2.99 5.50
C SER A 460 27.51 2.27 4.58
N ALA A 461 26.42 1.70 5.11
CA ALA A 461 25.40 1.07 4.29
C ALA A 461 24.68 2.10 3.42
N PHE A 462 24.42 3.30 3.96
CA PHE A 462 23.87 4.41 3.20
C PHE A 462 24.76 4.79 2.00
N ILE A 463 26.06 4.97 2.20
CA ILE A 463 27.01 5.26 1.10
C ILE A 463 26.99 4.15 0.04
N GLN A 464 26.95 2.89 0.47
CA GLN A 464 26.86 1.75 -0.45
C GLN A 464 25.56 1.77 -1.27
N ILE A 465 24.41 2.02 -0.64
CA ILE A 465 23.12 2.12 -1.33
C ILE A 465 23.14 3.25 -2.36
N MET A 466 23.62 4.42 -1.96
CA MET A 466 23.73 5.59 -2.84
C MET A 466 24.56 5.29 -4.08
N ALA A 467 25.74 4.69 -3.90
CA ALA A 467 26.61 4.33 -5.03
C ALA A 467 25.95 3.33 -5.99
N LEU A 468 25.29 2.30 -5.44
CA LEU A 468 24.59 1.29 -6.24
C LEU A 468 23.38 1.88 -6.99
N LEU A 469 22.62 2.78 -6.37
CA LEU A 469 21.51 3.49 -7.01
C LEU A 469 22.02 4.39 -8.13
N THR A 470 23.07 5.18 -7.88
CA THR A 470 23.68 6.04 -8.90
C THR A 470 24.17 5.21 -10.09
N LYS A 471 24.91 4.12 -9.85
CA LYS A 471 25.37 3.22 -10.94
C LYS A 471 24.19 2.61 -11.71
N ALA A 472 23.15 2.15 -11.03
CA ALA A 472 21.97 1.56 -11.68
C ALA A 472 21.27 2.57 -12.60
N ILE A 473 21.09 3.80 -12.11
CA ILE A 473 20.46 4.88 -12.87
C ILE A 473 21.33 5.27 -14.05
N THR A 474 22.64 5.47 -13.84
CA THR A 474 23.57 5.83 -14.92
C THR A 474 23.62 4.76 -16.02
N ASN A 475 23.67 3.48 -15.65
CA ASN A 475 23.61 2.38 -16.60
C ASN A 475 22.29 2.39 -17.38
N PHE A 476 21.15 2.60 -16.70
CA PHE A 476 19.85 2.70 -17.37
C PHE A 476 19.80 3.89 -18.33
N THR A 477 20.23 5.09 -17.90
CA THR A 477 20.25 6.30 -18.76
C THR A 477 21.14 6.12 -19.99
N ALA A 478 22.27 5.41 -19.86
CA ALA A 478 23.19 5.20 -20.96
C ALA A 478 22.64 4.20 -22.00
N SER A 479 21.88 3.21 -21.54
CA SER A 479 21.30 2.16 -22.40
C SER A 479 19.91 2.49 -22.95
N CYS A 480 19.23 3.51 -22.40
CA CYS A 480 17.87 3.85 -22.78
C CYS A 480 17.85 4.93 -23.87
N GLY A 481 17.56 4.53 -25.12
CA GLY A 481 17.50 5.46 -26.26
C GLY A 481 16.20 6.27 -26.34
N ASP A 482 15.10 5.76 -25.77
CA ASP A 482 13.75 6.35 -25.85
C ASP A 482 13.20 6.83 -24.50
N GLY A 483 14.00 6.72 -23.43
CA GLY A 483 13.67 7.16 -22.07
C GLY A 483 12.68 6.30 -21.29
N SER A 484 12.20 5.17 -21.84
CA SER A 484 11.14 4.36 -21.20
C SER A 484 11.50 2.91 -20.95
N THR A 485 12.27 2.27 -21.83
CA THR A 485 12.62 0.85 -21.70
C THR A 485 14.05 0.56 -22.16
N ILE A 486 14.65 -0.50 -21.62
CA ILE A 486 15.91 -1.06 -22.10
C ILE A 486 15.67 -2.51 -22.51
N ILE A 487 16.19 -2.89 -23.67
CA ILE A 487 16.18 -4.28 -24.13
C ILE A 487 17.59 -4.80 -23.91
N LEU A 488 17.71 -5.80 -23.06
CA LEU A 488 18.98 -6.44 -22.73
C LEU A 488 18.91 -7.91 -23.14
N ASN A 489 19.95 -8.41 -23.80
CA ASN A 489 20.12 -9.84 -24.00
C ASN A 489 20.57 -10.52 -22.70
N LEU A 490 20.57 -11.86 -22.66
CA LEU A 490 20.91 -12.61 -21.45
C LEU A 490 22.34 -12.35 -20.96
N GLU A 491 23.29 -12.09 -21.87
CA GLU A 491 24.68 -11.79 -21.51
C GLU A 491 24.80 -10.39 -20.90
N GLU A 492 24.09 -9.41 -21.45
CA GLU A 492 24.00 -8.04 -20.93
C GLU A 492 23.30 -8.01 -19.56
N VAL A 493 22.24 -8.81 -19.38
CA VAL A 493 21.59 -8.98 -18.07
C VAL A 493 22.55 -9.58 -17.05
N ARG A 494 23.39 -10.54 -17.45
CA ARG A 494 24.43 -11.09 -16.57
C ARG A 494 25.46 -10.01 -16.22
N LEU A 495 25.97 -9.27 -17.20
CA LEU A 495 26.94 -8.21 -16.98
C LEU A 495 26.41 -7.11 -16.05
N LEU A 496 25.17 -6.67 -16.26
CA LEU A 496 24.51 -5.67 -15.41
C LEU A 496 24.12 -6.22 -14.03
N GLY A 497 23.68 -7.48 -13.95
CA GLY A 497 23.33 -8.16 -12.70
C GLY A 497 24.54 -8.48 -11.81
N PHE A 498 25.73 -8.69 -12.39
CA PHE A 498 26.97 -8.81 -11.64
C PHE A 498 27.46 -7.46 -11.10
N GLN A 499 27.17 -6.34 -11.78
CA GLN A 499 27.49 -4.99 -11.31
C GLN A 499 26.51 -4.48 -10.24
N LEU A 500 25.23 -4.83 -10.38
CA LEU A 500 24.17 -4.45 -9.45
C LEU A 500 23.84 -5.66 -8.58
N SER A 501 24.59 -5.87 -7.49
CA SER A 501 24.23 -6.87 -6.49
C SER A 501 22.83 -6.66 -5.87
N MET A 502 22.16 -5.56 -6.20
CA MET A 502 20.71 -5.41 -6.10
C MET A 502 20.04 -6.18 -7.24
N SER A 503 19.46 -7.34 -6.94
CA SER A 503 18.55 -8.04 -7.85
C SER A 503 17.37 -7.11 -8.16
N PHE A 504 17.46 -6.28 -9.21
CA PHE A 504 16.31 -5.68 -9.84
C PHE A 504 15.63 -6.80 -10.62
N SER A 505 14.36 -7.06 -10.32
CA SER A 505 13.58 -8.00 -11.13
C SER A 505 13.26 -7.23 -12.41
N PHE A 506 14.13 -7.36 -13.40
CA PHE A 506 13.78 -7.06 -14.77
C PHE A 506 12.58 -7.96 -15.08
N ILE A 507 11.41 -7.34 -15.31
CA ILE A 507 10.26 -8.07 -15.83
C ILE A 507 10.66 -8.47 -17.25
N LEU A 508 11.10 -9.71 -17.41
CA LEU A 508 11.19 -10.37 -18.71
C LEU A 508 9.78 -10.42 -19.27
N CYS A 509 9.55 -9.74 -20.40
CA CYS A 509 8.29 -9.75 -21.12
C CYS A 509 8.04 -11.11 -21.78
#